data_AF-Q14MS0-F1
#
_entry.id   AF-Q14MS0-F1
#
_cell.length_a   1.000
_cell.length_b   1.000
_cell.length_c   1.000
_cell.angle_alpha   90.00
_cell.angle_beta   90.00
_cell.angle_gamma   90.00
#
_symmetry.space_group_name_H-M   'P 1'
#
loop_
_entity.id
_entity.type
_entity.pdbx_description
1 polymer ?
#
loop_
_entity_poly.entity_id
_entity_poly.type
_entity_poly.pdbx_seq_one_letter_code
_entity_poly.pdbx_strand_id
1 'polypeptide(L)' 'MLAFGNEHNDVAMLQWAGVGVAMGNAPADVKTIADLVTYDNDHDGIANVIEQMFLS' A
#
# COMPACT_ATOMS: atom_id res chain seq x y z
N MET A 1 0.19 5.10 11.89
CA MET A 1 0.48 3.69 11.57
C MET A 1 0.40 3.53 10.07
N LEU A 2 1.36 2.83 9.47
CA LEU A 2 1.44 2.55 8.03
C LEU A 2 1.01 1.10 7.79
N ALA A 3 0.16 0.86 6.79
CA ALA A 3 -0.27 -0.47 6.40
C ALA A 3 -0.14 -0.68 4.89
N PHE A 4 0.20 -1.90 4.48
CA PHE A 4 0.37 -2.30 3.09
C PHE A 4 -0.60 -3.43 2.76
N GLY A 5 -1.27 -3.37 1.62
CA GLY A 5 -2.27 -4.35 1.22
C GLY A 5 -2.32 -4.56 -0.28
N ASN A 6 -2.77 -5.73 -0.71
CA ASN A 6 -2.82 -6.10 -2.12
C ASN A 6 -4.19 -6.67 -2.51
N GLU A 7 -4.91 -7.30 -1.60
CA GLU A 7 -6.16 -8.00 -1.88
C GLU A 7 -7.34 -7.41 -1.12
N HIS A 8 -8.57 -7.84 -1.45
CA HIS A 8 -9.80 -7.32 -0.84
C HIS A 8 -9.88 -7.56 0.67
N ASN A 9 -9.23 -8.60 1.19
CA ASN A 9 -9.14 -8.87 2.63
C ASN A 9 -8.31 -7.82 3.38
N ASP A 10 -7.47 -7.05 2.68
CA ASP A 10 -6.65 -5.99 3.27
C ASP A 10 -7.38 -4.66 3.39
N VAL A 11 -8.54 -4.50 2.73
CA VAL A 11 -9.29 -3.22 2.65
C VAL A 11 -9.57 -2.61 4.02
N ALA A 12 -10.03 -3.41 4.98
CA ALA A 12 -10.33 -2.91 6.32
C ALA A 12 -9.07 -2.39 7.03
N MET A 13 -7.93 -3.04 6.81
CA MET A 13 -6.64 -2.60 7.37
C MET A 13 -6.15 -1.31 6.70
N LEU A 14 -6.29 -1.21 5.37
CA LEU A 14 -5.90 -0.02 4.60
C LEU A 14 -6.70 1.22 5.03
N GLN A 15 -8.01 1.09 5.24
CA GLN A 15 -8.87 2.19 5.69
C GLN A 15 -8.63 2.58 7.15
N TRP A 16 -8.22 1.63 7.98
CA TRP A 16 -8.01 1.88 9.41
C TRP A 16 -6.65 2.52 9.70
N ALA A 17 -5.65 2.24 8.87
CA ALA A 17 -4.32 2.82 9.01
C ALA A 17 -4.36 4.34 8.85
N GLY A 18 -3.40 5.03 9.48
CA GLY A 18 -3.24 6.47 9.26
C GLY A 18 -2.70 6.78 7.86
N VAL A 19 -1.98 5.82 7.27
CA VAL A 19 -1.62 5.79 5.85
C VAL A 19 -1.78 4.34 5.37
N GLY A 20 -2.72 4.10 4.47
CA GLY A 20 -2.90 2.84 3.76
C GLY A 20 -2.23 2.87 2.38
N VAL A 21 -1.44 1.85 2.06
CA VAL A 21 -0.72 1.74 0.78
C VAL A 21 -1.15 0.47 0.06
N ALA A 22 -1.69 0.61 -1.15
CA ALA A 22 -1.99 -0.52 -2.02
C ALA A 22 -0.78 -0.89 -2.90
N MET A 23 -0.57 -2.19 -3.12
CA MET A 23 0.46 -2.68 -4.04
C MET A 23 0.07 -2.46 -5.51
N GLY A 24 1.08 -2.35 -6.38
CA GLY A 24 0.90 -2.04 -7.81
C GLY A 24 0.11 -3.10 -8.59
N ASN A 25 0.06 -4.34 -8.09
CA ASN A 25 -0.72 -5.45 -8.64
C ASN A 25 -2.11 -5.62 -7.97
N ALA A 26 -2.48 -4.75 -7.04
CA ALA A 26 -3.77 -4.83 -6.37
C ALA A 26 -4.95 -4.55 -7.34
N PRO A 27 -6.15 -5.12 -7.06
CA PRO A 27 -7.38 -4.77 -7.76
C PRO A 27 -7.64 -3.25 -7.76
N ALA A 28 -8.27 -2.75 -8.83
CA ALA A 28 -8.46 -1.30 -9.02
C ALA A 28 -9.33 -0.66 -7.92
N ASP A 29 -10.32 -1.39 -7.41
CA ASP A 29 -11.17 -0.99 -6.30
C ASP A 29 -10.38 -0.94 -4.98
N VAL A 30 -9.48 -1.90 -4.72
CA VAL A 30 -8.56 -1.87 -3.55
C VAL A 30 -7.62 -0.66 -3.63
N LYS A 31 -7.03 -0.38 -4.80
CA LYS A 31 -6.17 0.80 -5.00
C LYS A 31 -6.88 2.12 -4.76
N THR A 32 -8.15 2.21 -5.12
CA THR A 32 -8.97 3.42 -4.93
C THR A 32 -9.23 3.72 -3.46
N ILE A 33 -9.14 2.72 -2.59
CA ILE A 33 -9.37 2.85 -1.15
C ILE A 33 -8.10 3.27 -0.39
N ALA A 34 -6.92 2.97 -0.92
CA ALA A 34 -5.65 3.32 -0.30
C ALA A 34 -5.29 4.81 -0.49
N ASP A 35 -4.53 5.37 0.45
CA ASP A 35 -4.01 6.74 0.36
C ASP A 35 -2.88 6.84 -0.68
N LEU A 36 -2.13 5.76 -0.87
CA LEU A 36 -1.02 5.65 -1.81
C LEU A 36 -1.08 4.32 -2.57
N VAL A 37 -0.50 4.31 -3.77
CA VAL A 37 -0.23 3.09 -4.53
C VAL A 37 1.27 3.03 -4.79
N THR A 38 1.89 1.89 -4.48
CA THR A 38 3.32 1.65 -4.72
C THR A 38 3.53 0.63 -5.85
N TYR A 39 4.77 0.21 -6.09
CA TYR A 39 5.07 -0.89 -7.00
C TYR A 39 4.42 -2.21 -6.53
N ASP A 40 4.42 -3.21 -7.38
CA ASP A 40 3.88 -4.51 -7.03
C ASP A 40 4.82 -5.31 -6.11
N ASN A 41 4.38 -6.52 -5.76
CA ASN A 41 5.09 -7.42 -4.86
C ASN A 41 6.44 -7.90 -5.40
N ASP A 42 6.62 -7.91 -6.73
CA ASP A 42 7.84 -8.40 -7.40
C ASP A 42 8.85 -7.26 -7.67
N HIS A 43 8.46 -6.01 -7.41
CA HIS A 43 9.27 -4.81 -7.67
C HIS A 43 9.48 -3.95 -6.41
N ASP A 44 9.61 -4.60 -5.24
CA ASP A 44 10.01 -3.98 -3.97
C ASP A 44 9.14 -2.79 -3.53
N GLY A 45 7.83 -2.84 -3.80
CA GLY A 45 6.91 -1.73 -3.53
C GLY A 45 6.89 -1.27 -2.07
N ILE A 46 7.03 -2.18 -1.11
CA ILE A 46 7.11 -1.82 0.32
C ILE A 46 8.41 -1.08 0.62
N ALA A 47 9.55 -1.58 0.13
CA ALA A 47 10.85 -0.96 0.38
C ALA A 47 10.91 0.46 -0.20
N ASN A 48 10.40 0.66 -1.42
CA ASN A 48 10.33 1.98 -2.06
C ASN A 48 9.59 3.01 -1.18
N VAL A 49 8.48 2.64 -0.54
CA VAL A 49 7.73 3.55 0.34
C VAL A 49 8.49 3.83 1.63
N ILE A 50 9.11 2.81 2.23
CA ILE A 50 9.89 2.99 3.46
C ILE A 50 11.09 3.92 3.21
N GLU A 51 11.79 3.74 2.08
CA GLU A 51 12.91 4.59 1.70
C GLU A 51 12.48 6.05 1.54
N GLN A 52 11.38 6.29 0.81
CA GLN A 52 10.86 7.64 0.56
C GLN A 52 10.32 8.34 1.81
N MET A 53 9.78 7.60 2.78
CA MET A 53 9.13 8.20 3.95
C MET A 53 10.04 8.34 5.17
N PHE A 54 11.07 7.51 5.30
CA PHE A 54 11.84 7.40 6.54
C PHE A 54 13.36 7.39 6.38
N LEU A 55 13.90 7.15 5.17
CA LEU A 55 15.33 7.03 4.93
C LEU A 55 15.90 8.14 4.02
N SER A 56 15.05 9.10 3.63
CA SER A 56 15.39 10.30 2.87
C SER A 56 15.63 11.52 3.74
#